data_AF-A0A2G9FVU1-F1
#
_entry.id   AF-A0A2G9FVU1-F1
#
_cell.length_a   1.000
_cell.length_b   1.000
_cell.length_c   1.000
_cell.angle_alpha   90.00
_cell.angle_beta   90.00
_cell.angle_gamma   90.00
#
_symmetry.space_group_name_H-M   'P 1'
#
loop_
_entity.id
_entity.type
_entity.pdbx_description
1 polymer ?
#
loop_
_entity_poly.entity_id
_entity_poly.type
_entity_poly.pdbx_seq_one_letter_code
_entity_poly.pdbx_strand_id
1 'polypeptide(L)' 'MVGFKNRYMVMEVFVDPNKEFSVDEPIIITQFNLSKAIKDNILTNFGECGLA' A
#
# COMPACT_ATOMS: atom_id res chain seq x y z
N MET A 1 15.12 -3.02 -30.87
CA MET A 1 13.97 -2.39 -30.19
C MET A 1 13.91 -2.98 -28.79
N VAL A 2 14.08 -2.18 -27.72
CA VAL A 2 14.00 -2.68 -26.34
C VAL A 2 12.61 -2.40 -25.79
N GLY A 3 11.94 -3.44 -25.29
CA GLY A 3 10.60 -3.34 -24.71
C GLY A 3 10.67 -3.33 -23.18
N PHE A 4 9.72 -2.64 -22.55
CA PHE A 4 9.55 -2.71 -21.09
C PHE A 4 9.15 -4.12 -20.67
N LYS A 5 9.76 -4.60 -19.58
CA LYS A 5 9.43 -5.90 -18.97
C LYS A 5 8.66 -5.65 -17.67
N ASN A 6 7.36 -5.91 -17.71
CA ASN A 6 6.51 -5.80 -16.53
C ASN A 6 6.84 -6.91 -15.51
N ARG A 7 6.80 -6.55 -14.23
CA ARG A 7 6.85 -7.50 -13.11
C ARG A 7 5.55 -7.38 -12.33
N TYR A 8 5.00 -8.52 -11.92
CA TYR A 8 3.75 -8.59 -11.18
C TYR A 8 4.04 -9.12 -9.77
N MET A 9 3.39 -8.53 -8.77
CA MET A 9 3.48 -8.93 -7.36
C MET A 9 2.07 -9.24 -6.86
N VAL A 10 1.94 -10.32 -6.09
CA VAL A 10 0.73 -10.64 -5.34
C VAL A 10 1.01 -10.38 -3.87
N MET A 11 0.09 -9.70 -3.20
CA MET A 11 0.18 -9.36 -1.77
C MET A 11 -1.12 -9.78 -1.07
N GLU A 12 -0.98 -10.34 0.11
CA GLU A 12 -2.09 -10.65 1.02
C GLU A 12 -2.04 -9.70 2.23
N VAL A 13 -3.21 -9.25 2.69
CA VAL A 13 -3.33 -8.35 3.84
C VAL A 13 -4.08 -9.09 4.94
N PHE A 14 -3.41 -9.32 6.06
CA PHE A 14 -4.00 -9.92 7.26
C PHE A 14 -4.48 -8.82 8.20
N VAL A 15 -5.76 -8.87 8.55
CA VAL A 15 -6.38 -7.96 9.53
C VAL A 15 -6.66 -8.76 10.79
N ASP A 16 -6.03 -8.39 11.90
CA ASP A 16 -6.28 -9.00 13.20
C ASP A 16 -7.41 -8.24 13.92
N PRO A 17 -8.62 -8.82 14.05
CA PRO A 17 -9.76 -8.17 14.67
C PRO A 17 -9.59 -7.95 16.18
N ASN A 18 -8.58 -8.57 16.82
CA ASN A 18 -8.32 -8.44 18.25
C ASN A 18 -7.32 -7.34 18.59
N LYS A 19 -6.58 -6.84 17.60
CA LYS A 19 -5.85 -5.58 17.76
C LYS A 19 -6.91 -4.49 17.83
N GLU A 20 -6.91 -3.71 18.91
CA GLU A 20 -7.83 -2.60 19.16
C GLU A 20 -7.93 -1.67 17.94
N PHE A 21 -8.82 -1.99 17.01
CA PHE A 21 -9.44 -0.98 16.18
C PHE A 21 -10.37 -0.28 17.13
N SER A 22 -10.05 0.97 17.47
CA SER A 22 -11.02 1.85 18.11
C SER A 22 -12.32 1.68 17.34
N VAL A 23 -13.41 1.42 18.06
CA VAL A 23 -14.73 1.05 17.49
C VAL A 23 -15.21 2.07 16.43
N ASP A 24 -14.61 3.26 16.42
CA ASP A 24 -14.89 4.39 15.54
C ASP A 24 -14.02 4.48 14.26
N GLU A 25 -12.97 3.64 14.09
CA GLU A 25 -12.08 3.67 12.91
C GLU A 25 -12.08 2.34 12.13
N PRO A 26 -13.02 2.16 11.17
CA PRO A 26 -13.04 0.96 10.34
C PRO A 26 -11.86 0.91 9.36
N ILE A 27 -11.26 -0.26 9.17
CA ILE A 27 -10.31 -0.49 8.05
C ILE A 27 -11.11 -0.61 6.76
N ILE A 28 -11.01 0.42 5.92
CA ILE A 28 -11.65 0.45 4.59
C ILE A 28 -10.64 0.03 3.52
N ILE A 29 -10.72 -1.22 3.08
CA ILE A 29 -9.86 -1.76 2.02
C ILE A 29 -10.47 -1.43 0.65
N THR A 30 -9.88 -0.44 -0.02
CA THR A 30 -10.21 -0.08 -1.41
C THR A 30 -8.92 0.05 -2.23
N GLN A 31 -9.03 -0.05 -3.55
CA GLN A 31 -7.87 0.15 -4.45
C GLN A 31 -7.20 1.51 -4.23
N PHE A 32 -8.00 2.55 -3.99
CA PHE A 32 -7.49 3.90 -3.71
C PHE A 32 -6.73 3.96 -2.39
N ASN A 33 -7.33 3.49 -1.29
CA ASN A 33 -6.70 3.53 0.04
C ASN A 33 -5.40 2.71 0.08
N LEU A 34 -5.39 1.52 -0.54
CA LEU A 34 -4.20 0.68 -0.65
C LEU A 34 -3.10 1.37 -1.47
N SER A 35 -3.43 1.89 -2.65
CA SER A 35 -2.47 2.59 -3.52
C SER A 35 -1.89 3.81 -2.83
N LYS A 36 -2.72 4.59 -2.15
CA LYS A 36 -2.30 5.75 -1.36
C LYS A 36 -1.36 5.32 -0.22
N ALA A 37 -1.75 4.34 0.59
CA ALA A 37 -0.92 3.86 1.70
C ALA A 37 0.46 3.35 1.23
N ILE A 38 0.52 2.61 0.12
CA ILE A 38 1.79 2.15 -0.47
C ILE A 38 2.65 3.34 -0.90
N LYS A 39 2.08 4.30 -1.62
CA LYS A 39 2.81 5.50 -2.09
C LYS A 39 3.32 6.36 -0.94
N ASP A 40 2.47 6.63 0.04
CA ASP A 40 2.82 7.43 1.22
C ASP A 40 3.96 6.76 2.02
N ASN A 41 3.94 5.42 2.11
CA ASN A 41 4.99 4.67 2.78
C ASN A 41 6.30 4.67 1.98
N ILE A 42 6.24 4.57 0.65
CA ILE A 42 7.42 4.69 -0.22
C ILE A 42 8.03 6.10 -0.09
N LEU A 43 7.21 7.14 -0.15
CA LEU A 43 7.65 8.52 0.00
C LEU A 43 8.35 8.76 1.34
N THR A 44 7.74 8.27 2.42
CA THR A 44 8.26 8.45 3.78
C THR A 44 9.60 7.75 3.98
N ASN A 45 9.79 6.57 3.39
CA ASN A 45 11.00 5.76 3.61
C ASN A 45 12.10 5.98 2.55
N PHE A 46 11.74 6.34 1.32
CA PHE A 46 12.67 6.43 0.18
C PHE A 46 12.72 7.83 -0.46
N GLY A 47 11.89 8.78 -0.01
CA GLY A 47 11.85 10.15 -0.52
C GLY A 47 11.21 10.27 -1.90
N GLU A 48 11.21 11.50 -2.43
CA GLU A 48 10.58 11.85 -3.72
C GLU A 48 11.16 11.01 -4.88
N CYS A 49 12.48 10.83 -4.94
CA CYS A 49 13.11 10.04 -6.00
C CYS A 49 12.79 8.53 -5.93
N GLY A 50 12.40 8.01 -4.76
CA GLY A 50 11.97 6.63 -4.60
C GLY A 50 10.50 6.40 -4.95
N LEU A 51 9.69 7.46 -4.89
CA LEU A 51 8.28 7.45 -5.28
C LEU A 51 8.06 7.76 -6.78
N ALA A 52 8.90 8.64 -7.34
CA ALA A 52 8.75 9.25 -8.67
C ALA A 52 8.65 8.26 -9.84
#